data_AF-A0A7Y8LG69-F1
#
_entry.id   AF-A0A7Y8LG69-F1
#
_cell.length_a   1.000
_cell.length_b   1.000
_cell.length_c   1.000
_cell.angle_alpha   90.00
_cell.angle_beta   90.00
_cell.angle_gamma   90.00
#
_symmetry.space_group_name_H-M   'P 1'
#
loop_
_entity.id
_entity.type
_entity.pdbx_description
1 polymer ?
#
loop_
_entity_poly.entity_id
_entity_poly.type
_entity_poly.pdbx_seq_one_letter_code
_entity_poly.pdbx_strand_id
1 'polypeptide(L)' 'MPAYEYICKDCGNEFLVFLSIKEYEANPKVKCSKCQSDNVVKKLTSFYTKTSKKS' A
#
# COMPACT_ATOMS: atom_id res chain seq x y z
N MET A 1 -3.00 -9.57 -9.59
CA MET A 1 -2.93 -8.11 -9.34
C MET A 1 -2.30 -7.92 -7.97
N PRO A 2 -1.17 -7.20 -7.86
CA PRO A 2 -0.56 -6.92 -6.56
C PRO A 2 -1.47 -5.98 -5.76
N ALA A 3 -1.79 -6.37 -4.52
CA ALA A 3 -2.46 -5.52 -3.56
C ALA A 3 -1.40 -4.77 -2.76
N TYR A 4 -1.49 -3.45 -2.72
CA TYR A 4 -0.61 -2.60 -1.93
C TYR A 4 -1.41 -2.05 -0.75
N GLU A 5 -0.94 -2.30 0.47
CA GLU A 5 -1.52 -1.64 1.64
C GLU A 5 -0.99 -0.22 1.74
N TYR A 6 -1.89 0.71 2.03
CA TYR A 6 -1.59 2.11 2.33
C TYR A 6 -2.18 2.46 3.70
N ILE A 7 -1.49 3.32 4.41
CA ILE A 7 -1.95 3.89 5.69
C ILE A 7 -1.80 5.41 5.64
N CYS A 8 -2.86 6.13 6.01
CA CYS A 8 -2.78 7.57 6.18
C CYS A 8 -2.11 7.90 7.52
N LYS A 9 -1.07 8.75 7.50
CA LYS A 9 -0.37 9.16 8.72
C LYS A 9 -1.12 10.18 9.57
N ASP A 10 -2.01 10.98 8.97
CA ASP A 10 -2.79 11.98 9.71
C ASP A 10 -3.91 11.36 10.54
N CYS A 11 -4.63 10.39 9.97
CA CYS A 11 -5.83 9.83 10.60
C CYS A 11 -5.70 8.33 10.95
N GLY A 12 -4.57 7.70 10.59
CA GLY A 12 -4.29 6.29 10.89
C GLY A 12 -5.16 5.29 10.12
N ASN A 13 -5.89 5.72 9.08
CA ASN A 13 -6.77 4.81 8.34
C ASN A 13 -5.98 3.98 7.33
N GLU A 14 -6.17 2.67 7.39
CA GLU A 14 -5.52 1.67 6.54
C GLU A 14 -6.47 1.24 5.42
N PHE A 15 -5.96 1.16 4.20
CA PHE A 15 -6.73 0.74 3.04
C PHE A 15 -5.87 0.00 2.03
N LEU A 16 -6.51 -0.92 1.31
CA LEU A 16 -5.88 -1.73 0.27
C LEU A 16 -6.13 -1.08 -1.08
N VAL A 17 -5.05 -0.85 -1.84
CA VAL A 17 -5.12 -0.35 -3.20
C VAL A 17 -4.60 -1.42 -4.15
N PHE A 18 -5.48 -1.85 -5.05
CA PHE A 18 -5.11 -2.73 -6.15
C PHE A 18 -4.58 -1.87 -7.29
N LEU A 19 -3.26 -1.83 -7.44
CA LEU A 19 -2.60 -1.06 -8.51
C LEU A 19 -1.91 -2.01 -9.46
N SER A 20 -2.01 -1.75 -10.76
CA SER A 20 -1.09 -2.35 -11.72
C SER A 20 0.26 -1.65 -11.67
N ILE A 21 1.33 -2.33 -12.10
CA ILE A 21 2.70 -1.76 -12.13
C ILE A 21 2.74 -0.43 -12.88
N LYS A 22 1.99 -0.32 -14.00
CA LYS A 22 1.85 0.93 -14.76
C LYS A 22 1.26 2.08 -13.95
N GLU A 23 0.27 1.80 -13.10
CA GLU A 23 -0.36 2.81 -12.25
C GLU A 23 0.54 3.20 -11.08
N TYR A 24 1.37 2.27 -10.60
CA TYR A 24 2.39 2.54 -9.59
C TYR A 24 3.48 3.50 -10.11
N GLU A 25 3.97 3.30 -11.34
CA GLU A 25 4.94 4.20 -11.98
C GLU A 25 4.36 5.59 -12.26
N ALA A 26 3.05 5.68 -12.50
CA ALA A 26 2.37 6.94 -12.80
C ALA A 26 2.21 7.90 -11.61
N ASN A 27 2.73 7.57 -10.42
CA ASN A 27 2.55 8.36 -9.17
C ASN A 27 1.07 8.66 -8.90
N PRO A 28 0.29 7.65 -8.50
CA PRO A 28 -1.11 7.88 -8.19
C PRO A 28 -1.18 8.82 -6.98
N LYS A 29 -1.91 9.94 -7.13
CA LYS A 29 -2.22 10.86 -6.03
C LYS A 29 -3.22 10.19 -5.09
N VAL A 30 -2.74 9.19 -4.35
CA VAL A 30 -3.53 8.50 -3.34
C VAL A 30 -3.77 9.50 -2.21
N LYS A 31 -5.04 9.86 -2.00
CA LYS A 31 -5.46 10.73 -0.90
C LYS A 31 -6.33 9.93 0.04
N CYS A 32 -6.26 10.25 1.33
CA CYS A 32 -7.14 9.62 2.29
C CYS A 32 -8.57 10.14 2.11
N SER A 33 -9.54 9.23 1.99
CA SER A 33 -10.97 9.59 1.87
C SER A 33 -11.57 10.19 3.15
N LYS A 34 -10.95 9.97 4.33
CA LYS A 34 -11.42 10.56 5.61
C LYS A 34 -10.94 11.98 5.83
N CYS A 35 -9.65 12.23 5.66
CA CYS A 35 -9.05 13.52 6.04
C CYS A 35 -8.58 14.35 4.83
N GLN A 36 -8.68 13.83 3.61
CA GLN A 36 -8.18 14.46 2.37
C GLN A 36 -6.67 14.75 2.34
N SER A 37 -5.92 14.32 3.36
CA SER A 37 -4.46 14.41 3.39
C SER A 37 -3.83 13.57 2.27
N ASP A 38 -2.79 14.14 1.67
CA ASP A 38 -1.85 13.46 0.76
C ASP A 38 -0.76 12.69 1.51
N ASN A 39 -0.71 12.79 2.85
CA ASN A 39 0.23 12.06 3.71
C ASN A 39 -0.19 10.59 3.91
N VAL A 40 -0.15 9.82 2.84
CA VAL A 40 -0.34 8.37 2.84
C VAL A 40 0.98 7.67 2.60
N VAL A 41 1.26 6.62 3.38
CA VAL A 41 2.47 5.82 3.24
C VAL A 41 2.10 4.38 2.88
N LYS A 42 2.93 3.78 2.03
CA LYS A 42 2.81 2.37 1.68
C LYS A 42 3.16 1.53 2.88
N LYS A 43 2.21 0.75 3.37
CA LYS A 43 2.46 -0.34 4.29
C LYS A 43 2.88 -1.52 3.42
N LEU A 44 4.18 -1.62 3.16
CA LEU A 44 4.72 -2.85 2.59
C LEU A 44 4.59 -3.90 3.67
N THR A 45 3.48 -4.65 3.65
CA THR A 45 3.44 -5.94 4.34
C THR A 45 4.61 -6.73 3.77
N SER A 46 5.66 -6.84 4.58
CA SER A 46 6.80 -7.68 4.29
C SER A 46 6.24 -9.08 4.22
N PHE A 47 5.87 -9.51 3.01
CA PHE A 47 5.79 -10.91 2.66
C PHE A 47 7.19 -11.47 2.93
N TYR A 48 7.44 -11.82 4.19
CA TYR A 48 8.36 -12.87 4.54
C TYR A 48 7.76 -14.07 3.83
N THR A 49 8.18 -14.32 2.60
CA THR A 49 8.18 -15.66 2.07
C THR A 49 8.87 -16.48 3.14
N LYS A 50 8.08 -17.17 3.97
CA LYS A 50 8.57 -18.35 4.64
C LYS A 50 8.93 -19.27 3.50
N THR A 51 10.15 -19.13 3.00
CA THR A 51 10.88 -20.23 2.41
C THR A 51 10.94 -21.21 3.57
N SER A 52 9.91 -22.05 3.63
CA SER A 52 10.03 -23.32 4.30
C SER A 52 11.11 -23.99 3.49
N LYS A 53 12.36 -23.92 3.99
CA LYS A 53 13.41 -24.85 3.62
C LYS A 53 12.73 -26.20 3.48
N LYS A 54 12.56 -26.67 2.24
CA LYS A 54 12.30 -28.07 1.98
C LYS A 54 13.66 -28.64 1.64
N SER A 55 14.06 -29.56 2.52
CA SER A 55 15.36 -30.21 2.65
C SER A 55 15.92 -30.79 1.37
#